data_AF-A0AA95N3G5-F1
#
_entry.id   AF-A0AA95N3G5-F1
#
_cell.length_a   1.000
_cell.length_b   1.000
_cell.length_c   1.000
_cell.angle_alpha   90.00
_cell.angle_beta   90.00
_cell.angle_gamma   90.00
#
_symmetry.space_group_name_H-M   'P 1'
#
loop_
_entity.id
_entity.type
_entity.pdbx_description
1 polymer ?
#
loop_
_entity_poly.entity_id
_entity_poly.type
_entity_poly.pdbx_seq_one_letter_code
_entity_poly.pdbx_strand_id
1 'polypeptide(L)'
;MYQDVSNDSWDKENLTKRNLDFTIESVRYIDMYTERLLNTEFGTELLNKHFDNLVVRIGAYVGEVIKNNVKQDFYWYESDSVQNFSPNLNELHSVSKTQSVLYSKKRDKVILPLNVVSQLLKENCPYSNLLTYVEEMIKQNLK
;
A
#
# COMPACT_ATOMS: atom_id res chain seq x y z
N MET A 1 5.22 6.84 10.42
CA MET A 1 4.60 5.60 10.92
C MET A 1 4.79 5.37 12.42
N TYR A 2 5.84 5.91 13.07
CA TYR A 2 6.23 5.52 14.44
C TYR A 2 5.97 6.55 15.56
N GLN A 3 5.19 7.58 15.30
CA GLN A 3 4.58 8.35 16.39
C GLN A 3 3.18 7.77 16.57
N ASP A 4 2.91 7.26 17.77
CA ASP A 4 1.62 6.71 18.17
C ASP A 4 0.53 7.77 17.96
N VAL A 5 -0.20 7.65 16.87
CA VAL A 5 -1.35 8.51 16.54
C VAL A 5 -2.69 7.88 16.97
N SER A 6 -2.66 6.67 17.52
CA SER A 6 -3.87 5.95 17.93
C SER A 6 -3.86 5.67 19.42
N ASN A 7 -5.00 5.92 20.07
CA ASN A 7 -5.21 5.59 21.47
C ASN A 7 -5.67 4.14 21.68
N ASP A 8 -6.01 3.44 20.60
CA ASP A 8 -6.43 2.04 20.61
C ASP A 8 -5.31 1.12 21.14
N SER A 9 -5.68 0.19 22.02
CA SER A 9 -4.72 -0.71 22.67
C SER A 9 -4.09 -1.69 21.69
N TRP A 10 -4.87 -2.19 20.73
CA TRP A 10 -4.37 -3.11 19.72
C TRP A 10 -3.36 -2.40 18.80
N ASP A 11 -3.64 -1.17 18.38
CA ASP A 11 -2.74 -0.38 17.54
C ASP A 11 -1.37 -0.18 18.21
N LYS A 12 -1.36 0.16 19.51
CA LYS A 12 -0.11 0.38 20.29
C LYS A 12 0.71 -0.90 20.43
N GLU A 13 0.06 -2.05 20.57
CA GLU A 13 0.72 -3.34 20.69
C GLU A 13 1.25 -3.85 19.33
N ASN A 14 0.52 -3.58 18.24
CA ASN A 14 0.75 -4.25 16.96
C ASN A 14 1.42 -3.38 15.89
N LEU A 15 1.19 -2.06 15.85
CA LEU A 15 1.73 -1.15 14.83
C LEU A 15 3.11 -0.59 15.22
N THR A 16 4.00 -1.47 15.66
CA THR A 16 5.32 -1.11 16.19
C THR A 16 6.44 -1.32 15.17
N LYS A 17 7.60 -0.69 15.37
CA LYS A 17 8.82 -0.94 14.57
C LYS A 17 9.23 -2.41 14.52
N ARG A 18 8.93 -3.15 15.60
CA ARG A 18 9.30 -4.55 15.73
C ARG A 18 8.44 -5.45 14.85
N ASN A 19 7.14 -5.16 14.75
CA ASN A 19 6.21 -5.96 13.97
C ASN A 19 6.15 -5.49 12.51
N LEU A 20 6.38 -4.20 12.27
CA LEU A 20 6.37 -3.56 10.96
C LEU A 20 7.79 -3.39 10.42
N ASP A 21 8.47 -4.51 10.17
CA ASP A 21 9.89 -4.59 9.79
C ASP A 21 10.15 -4.69 8.28
N PHE A 22 9.13 -4.40 7.46
CA PHE A 22 9.15 -4.49 5.99
C PHE A 22 9.40 -5.89 5.41
N THR A 23 9.21 -6.95 6.20
CA THR A 23 9.15 -8.33 5.68
C THR A 23 7.79 -8.64 5.04
N ILE A 24 7.70 -9.70 4.24
CA ILE A 24 6.41 -10.17 3.70
C ILE A 24 5.46 -10.55 4.85
N GLU A 25 5.96 -11.24 5.88
CA GLU A 25 5.16 -11.64 7.05
C GLU A 25 4.59 -10.43 7.82
N SER A 26 5.32 -9.31 7.87
CA SER A 26 4.83 -8.09 8.53
C SER A 26 3.52 -7.54 7.93
N VAL A 27 3.20 -7.90 6.68
CA VAL A 27 1.95 -7.49 6.01
C VAL A 27 0.73 -8.09 6.71
N ARG A 28 0.87 -9.22 7.43
CA ARG A 28 -0.23 -9.79 8.24
C ARG A 28 -0.75 -8.81 9.29
N TYR A 29 0.14 -8.02 9.92
CA TYR A 29 -0.28 -6.98 10.86
C TYR A 29 -1.05 -5.86 10.18
N ILE A 30 -0.68 -5.55 8.93
CA ILE A 30 -1.40 -4.57 8.11
C ILE A 30 -2.78 -5.13 7.72
N ASP A 31 -2.88 -6.40 7.33
CA ASP A 31 -4.17 -7.05 7.05
C ASP A 31 -5.11 -6.98 8.26
N MET A 32 -4.62 -7.40 9.43
CA MET A 32 -5.38 -7.29 10.68
C MET A 32 -5.79 -5.84 10.99
N TYR A 33 -4.90 -4.88 10.74
CA TYR A 33 -5.22 -3.47 10.94
C TYR A 33 -6.30 -2.98 9.97
N THR A 34 -6.23 -3.34 8.68
CA THR A 34 -7.27 -2.98 7.70
C THR A 34 -8.61 -3.63 8.01
N GLU A 35 -8.62 -4.87 8.49
CA GLU A 35 -9.83 -5.54 8.96
C GLU A 35 -10.46 -4.79 10.15
N ARG A 36 -9.64 -4.32 11.09
CA ARG A 36 -10.12 -3.49 12.22
C ARG A 36 -10.66 -2.15 11.77
N LEU A 37 -10.01 -1.49 10.81
CA LEU A 37 -10.49 -0.23 10.23
C LEU A 37 -11.89 -0.38 9.61
N LEU A 38 -12.17 -1.52 8.99
CA LEU A 38 -13.45 -1.77 8.32
C LEU A 38 -14.54 -2.26 9.29
N ASN A 39 -14.18 -3.06 10.29
CA ASN A 39 -15.15 -3.84 11.08
C ASN A 39 -15.35 -3.38 12.53
N THR A 40 -14.66 -2.33 12.99
CA THR A 40 -14.82 -1.81 14.36
C THR A 40 -15.32 -0.38 14.35
N GLU A 41 -16.13 0.00 15.35
CA GLU A 41 -16.67 1.37 15.45
C GLU A 41 -15.56 2.43 15.45
N PHE A 42 -14.51 2.22 16.27
CA PHE A 42 -13.33 3.09 16.30
C PHE A 42 -12.63 3.15 14.95
N GLY A 43 -12.45 2.00 14.30
CA GLY A 43 -11.80 1.88 12.99
C GLY A 43 -12.56 2.63 11.91
N THR A 44 -13.88 2.46 11.83
CA THR A 44 -14.74 3.13 10.85
C THR A 44 -14.76 4.63 11.07
N GLU A 45 -14.81 5.10 12.33
CA GLU A 45 -14.70 6.52 12.65
C GLU A 45 -13.35 7.10 12.20
N LEU A 46 -12.25 6.40 12.48
CA LEU A 46 -10.91 6.80 12.06
C LEU A 46 -10.79 6.84 10.53
N LEU A 47 -11.33 5.83 9.85
CA LEU A 47 -11.33 5.73 8.39
C LEU A 47 -12.08 6.89 7.75
N ASN A 48 -13.26 7.24 8.27
CA ASN A 48 -14.05 8.37 7.78
C ASN A 48 -13.34 9.72 7.95
N LYS A 49 -12.57 9.90 9.04
CA LYS A 49 -11.87 11.15 9.33
C LYS A 49 -10.54 11.29 8.59
N HIS A 50 -9.84 10.18 8.35
CA HIS A 50 -8.44 10.19 7.93
C HIS A 50 -8.15 9.28 6.73
N PHE A 51 -9.15 9.01 5.89
CA PHE A 51 -9.07 8.10 4.74
C PHE A 51 -7.78 8.28 3.92
N ASP A 52 -7.52 9.49 3.40
CA ASP A 52 -6.37 9.76 2.54
C ASP A 52 -5.04 9.52 3.26
N ASN A 53 -4.95 9.86 4.56
CA ASN A 53 -3.75 9.63 5.36
C ASN A 53 -3.50 8.12 5.56
N LEU A 54 -4.56 7.36 5.86
CA LEU A 54 -4.49 5.91 6.02
C LEU A 54 -4.09 5.23 4.73
N VAL A 55 -4.66 5.64 3.58
CA VAL A 55 -4.28 5.14 2.26
C VAL A 55 -2.80 5.39 1.98
N VAL A 56 -2.30 6.61 2.21
CA VAL A 56 -0.88 6.94 2.01
C VAL A 56 0.00 6.12 2.94
N ARG A 57 -0.35 6.04 4.23
CA ARG A 57 0.48 5.35 5.23
C ARG A 57 0.56 3.85 5.00
N ILE A 58 -0.58 3.20 4.76
CA ILE A 58 -0.66 1.75 4.50
C ILE A 58 -0.08 1.43 3.12
N GLY A 59 -0.44 2.22 2.11
CA GLY A 59 0.07 2.06 0.73
C GLY A 59 1.59 2.21 0.64
N ALA A 60 2.17 3.22 1.30
CA ALA A 60 3.62 3.40 1.32
C ALA A 60 4.32 2.21 2.00
N TYR A 61 3.75 1.68 3.08
CA TYR A 61 4.31 0.51 3.76
C TYR A 61 4.30 -0.75 2.89
N VAL A 62 3.13 -1.06 2.32
CA VAL A 62 2.95 -2.18 1.39
C VAL A 62 3.88 -2.03 0.19
N GLY A 63 4.02 -0.82 -0.34
CA GLY A 63 4.96 -0.53 -1.41
C GLY A 63 6.42 -0.76 -1.01
N GLU A 64 6.85 -0.33 0.18
CA GLU A 64 8.20 -0.60 0.66
C GLU A 64 8.46 -2.09 0.86
N VAL A 65 7.48 -2.87 1.36
CA VAL A 65 7.59 -4.33 1.42
C VAL A 65 7.80 -4.92 0.02
N ILE A 66 6.97 -4.54 -0.97
CA ILE A 66 7.12 -5.02 -2.35
C ILE A 66 8.50 -4.66 -2.89
N LYS A 67 8.88 -3.37 -2.80
CA LYS A 67 10.15 -2.83 -3.31
C LYS A 67 11.37 -3.53 -2.70
N ASN A 68 11.34 -3.85 -1.41
CA ASN A 68 12.43 -4.55 -0.73
C ASN A 68 12.58 -6.02 -1.15
N ASN A 69 11.51 -6.61 -1.69
CA ASN A 69 11.46 -8.04 -2.04
C ASN A 69 11.48 -8.31 -3.56
N VAL A 70 11.38 -7.28 -4.40
CA VAL A 70 11.63 -7.39 -5.85
C VAL A 70 13.09 -7.07 -6.18
N LYS A 71 13.66 -7.73 -7.21
CA LYS A 71 15.03 -7.42 -7.66
C LYS A 71 15.13 -5.97 -8.14
N GLN A 72 16.24 -5.32 -7.77
CA GLN A 72 16.53 -3.88 -7.92
C GLN A 72 16.17 -3.31 -9.31
N ASP A 73 15.23 -2.34 -9.32
CA ASP A 73 15.01 -1.29 -10.35
C ASP A 73 13.70 -0.50 -10.17
N PHE A 74 12.89 -0.79 -9.14
CA PHE A 74 11.71 -0.01 -8.77
C PHE A 74 12.04 1.16 -7.84
N TYR A 75 11.52 2.35 -8.16
CA TYR A 75 11.63 3.55 -7.33
C TYR A 75 10.29 4.26 -7.22
N TRP A 76 10.13 5.07 -6.18
CA TRP A 76 8.96 5.93 -6.03
C TRP A 76 9.03 7.12 -6.98
N TYR A 77 7.93 7.34 -7.70
CA TYR A 77 7.71 8.51 -8.55
C TYR A 77 6.28 9.00 -8.35
N GLU A 78 6.03 10.26 -8.67
CA GLU A 78 4.66 10.75 -8.84
C GLU A 78 4.07 10.20 -10.15
N SER A 79 2.81 9.77 -10.12
CA SER A 79 2.14 9.13 -11.24
C SER A 79 2.11 9.98 -12.52
N ASP A 80 2.00 11.30 -12.38
CA ASP A 80 2.00 12.26 -13.49
C ASP A 80 3.36 12.30 -14.23
N SER A 81 4.44 12.22 -13.46
CA SER A 81 5.81 12.15 -13.98
C SER A 81 6.03 10.85 -14.76
N VAL A 82 5.45 9.74 -14.29
CA VAL A 82 5.48 8.47 -15.02
C VAL A 82 4.61 8.54 -16.27
N GLN A 83 3.40 9.11 -16.20
CA GLN A 83 2.50 9.25 -17.35
C GLN A 83 3.10 10.14 -18.45
N ASN A 84 3.84 11.19 -18.09
CA ASN A 84 4.57 12.01 -19.06
C ASN A 84 5.72 11.25 -19.73
N PHE A 85 6.33 10.28 -19.03
CA PHE A 85 7.45 9.49 -19.54
C PHE A 85 7.00 8.26 -20.34
N SER A 86 5.98 7.55 -19.87
CA SER A 86 5.36 6.40 -20.53
C SER A 86 3.83 6.54 -20.55
N PRO A 87 3.28 7.29 -21.52
CA PRO A 87 1.87 7.65 -21.57
C PRO A 87 0.92 6.48 -21.88
N ASN A 88 1.46 5.35 -22.36
CA ASN A 88 0.69 4.17 -22.77
C ASN A 88 0.54 3.13 -21.65
N LEU A 89 0.99 3.43 -20.43
CA LEU A 89 0.81 2.54 -19.27
C LEU A 89 -0.65 2.54 -18.83
N ASN A 90 -1.36 1.48 -19.22
CA ASN A 90 -2.79 1.32 -18.95
C ASN A 90 -3.12 1.37 -17.44
N GLU A 91 -2.20 0.87 -16.60
CA GLU A 91 -2.36 0.83 -15.15
C GLU A 91 -2.56 2.23 -14.55
N LEU A 92 -1.90 3.26 -15.12
CA LEU A 92 -1.99 4.63 -14.63
C LEU A 92 -3.34 5.30 -14.94
N HIS A 93 -4.13 4.79 -15.89
CA HIS A 93 -5.46 5.36 -16.18
C HIS A 93 -6.46 5.18 -15.03
N SER A 94 -6.20 4.23 -14.12
CA SER A 94 -6.99 4.04 -12.90
C SER A 94 -6.71 5.08 -11.81
N VAL A 95 -5.63 5.84 -11.95
CA VAL A 95 -5.16 6.83 -10.99
C VAL A 95 -5.83 8.18 -11.27
N SER A 96 -6.89 8.49 -10.51
CA SER A 96 -7.67 9.71 -10.69
C SER A 96 -7.01 10.99 -10.16
N LYS A 97 -5.97 10.87 -9.32
CA LYS A 97 -5.22 11.97 -8.71
C LYS A 97 -3.74 11.64 -8.69
N THR A 98 -2.87 12.64 -8.79
CA THR A 98 -1.43 12.46 -8.60
C THR A 98 -1.15 11.78 -7.27
N GLN A 99 -0.48 10.64 -7.33
CA GLN A 99 -0.05 9.87 -6.17
C GLN A 99 1.29 9.20 -6.44
N SER A 100 2.00 8.85 -5.37
CA SER A 100 3.24 8.11 -5.49
C SER A 100 3.00 6.66 -5.93
N VAL A 101 3.77 6.22 -6.93
CA VAL A 101 3.73 4.89 -7.53
C VAL A 101 5.13 4.28 -7.54
N LEU A 102 5.21 2.95 -7.53
CA LEU A 102 6.46 2.26 -7.76
C LEU A 102 6.64 2.03 -9.25
N TYR A 103 7.70 2.58 -9.84
CA TYR A 103 7.96 2.49 -11.26
C TYR A 103 9.37 1.96 -11.54
N SER A 104 9.45 0.95 -12.41
CA SER A 104 10.69 0.52 -13.06
C SER A 104 10.74 1.11 -14.47
N LYS A 105 11.64 2.09 -14.66
CA LYS A 105 11.97 2.66 -15.97
C LYS A 105 12.52 1.61 -16.94
N LYS A 106 13.30 0.66 -16.41
CA LYS A 106 13.98 -0.36 -17.22
C LYS A 106 13.01 -1.35 -17.84
N ARG A 107 11.96 -1.70 -17.10
CA ARG A 107 10.95 -2.70 -17.50
C ARG A 107 9.69 -2.07 -18.04
N ASP A 108 9.59 -0.74 -17.93
CA ASP A 108 8.37 0.05 -18.15
C ASP A 108 7.16 -0.58 -17.44
N LYS A 109 7.29 -0.72 -16.13
CA LYS A 109 6.27 -1.34 -15.27
C LYS A 109 5.96 -0.46 -14.08
N VAL A 110 4.69 -0.33 -13.77
CA VAL A 110 4.19 0.39 -12.60
C VAL A 110 3.47 -0.55 -11.64
N ILE A 111 3.64 -0.32 -10.35
CA ILE A 111 2.90 -0.95 -9.27
C ILE A 111 2.21 0.19 -8.51
N LEU A 112 0.95 0.00 -8.13
CA LEU A 112 0.09 1.03 -7.55
C LEU A 112 -0.36 0.70 -6.11
N PRO A 113 0.55 0.63 -5.11
CA PRO A 113 0.20 0.19 -3.76
C PRO A 113 -0.89 1.06 -3.11
N LEU A 114 -0.80 2.39 -3.26
CA LEU A 114 -1.77 3.32 -2.69
C LEU A 114 -3.16 3.15 -3.32
N ASN A 115 -3.23 2.89 -4.62
CA ASN A 115 -4.51 2.65 -5.30
C ASN A 115 -5.19 1.38 -4.80
N VAL A 116 -4.43 0.27 -4.69
CA VAL A 116 -4.97 -1.01 -4.19
C VAL A 116 -5.45 -0.89 -2.75
N VAL A 117 -4.71 -0.18 -1.90
CA VAL A 117 -5.14 0.11 -0.52
C VAL A 117 -6.39 0.97 -0.50
N SER A 118 -6.49 2.01 -1.34
CA SER A 118 -7.71 2.80 -1.45
C SER A 118 -8.90 1.97 -1.90
N GLN A 119 -8.70 1.01 -2.81
CA GLN A 119 -9.77 0.11 -3.26
C GLN A 119 -10.18 -0.84 -2.14
N LEU A 120 -9.23 -1.36 -1.37
CA LEU A 120 -9.49 -2.27 -0.25
C LEU A 120 -10.30 -1.59 0.85
N LEU A 121 -9.88 -0.39 1.25
CA LEU A 121 -10.58 0.38 2.27
C LEU A 121 -11.94 0.93 1.81
N LYS A 122 -12.24 0.86 0.51
CA LYS A 122 -13.56 1.17 -0.08
C LYS A 122 -14.38 -0.10 -0.38
N GLU A 123 -13.91 -1.26 0.03
CA GLU A 123 -14.54 -2.57 -0.24
C GLU A 123 -14.74 -2.86 -1.74
N ASN A 124 -13.88 -2.29 -2.60
CA ASN A 124 -13.92 -2.41 -4.07
C ASN A 124 -12.61 -3.00 -4.63
N CYS A 125 -11.89 -3.78 -3.81
CA CYS A 125 -10.60 -4.36 -4.19
C CYS A 125 -10.77 -5.76 -4.78
N PRO A 126 -10.04 -6.10 -5.86
CA PRO A 126 -10.01 -7.46 -6.38
C PRO A 126 -9.25 -8.44 -5.46
N TYR A 127 -8.44 -7.93 -4.52
CA TYR A 127 -7.71 -8.75 -3.55
C TYR A 127 -8.49 -8.89 -2.25
N SER A 128 -8.50 -10.09 -1.69
CA SER A 128 -9.11 -10.38 -0.39
C SER A 128 -8.33 -9.79 0.78
N ASN A 129 -7.01 -9.62 0.64
CA ASN A 129 -6.12 -9.01 1.62
C ASN A 129 -4.84 -8.48 0.93
N LEU A 130 -4.08 -7.66 1.65
CA LEU A 130 -2.86 -7.04 1.13
C LEU A 130 -1.70 -8.03 1.04
N LEU A 131 -1.65 -9.06 1.90
CA LEU A 131 -0.63 -10.10 1.79
C LEU A 131 -0.67 -10.78 0.42
N THR A 132 -1.86 -11.17 -0.06
CA THR A 132 -2.05 -11.78 -1.39
C THR A 132 -1.57 -10.86 -2.50
N TYR A 133 -1.93 -9.57 -2.42
CA TYR A 133 -1.46 -8.56 -3.37
C TYR A 133 0.08 -8.44 -3.38
N VAL A 134 0.70 -8.37 -2.20
CA VAL A 134 2.16 -8.26 -2.05
C VAL A 134 2.88 -9.46 -2.66
N GLU A 135 2.45 -10.67 -2.31
CA GLU A 135 3.03 -11.91 -2.84
C GLU A 135 2.93 -12.00 -4.36
N GLU A 136 1.78 -11.63 -4.92
CA GLU A 136 1.57 -11.61 -6.36
C GLU A 136 2.49 -10.59 -7.06
N MET A 137 2.57 -9.36 -6.55
CA MET A 137 3.42 -8.32 -7.13
C MET A 137 4.90 -8.70 -7.08
N ILE A 138 5.35 -9.31 -5.99
CA ILE A 138 6.72 -9.82 -5.89
C ILE A 138 6.95 -10.90 -6.94
N LYS A 139 6.07 -11.91 -7.00
CA LYS A 139 6.18 -13.04 -7.94
C LYS A 139 6.25 -12.58 -9.41
N GLN A 140 5.44 -11.59 -9.79
CA GLN A 140 5.40 -11.06 -11.16
C GLN A 140 6.63 -10.22 -11.54
N ASN A 141 7.43 -9.78 -10.56
CA ASN A 141 8.54 -8.85 -10.77
C ASN A 141 9.92 -9.39 -10.28
N LEU A 142 10.01 -10.68 -9.96
CA LEU A 142 11.27 -11.36 -9.59
C LEU A 142 12.22 -11.66 -10.75
N LYS A 143 11.78 -11.49 -12.01
CA LYS A 143 12.56 -11.82 -13.22
C LYS A 143 13.53 -10.71 -13.61
#